data_AF-A0A239K016-F1
#
_entry.id   AF-A0A239K016-F1
#
_cell.length_a   1.000
_cell.length_b   1.000
_cell.length_c   1.000
_cell.angle_alpha   90.00
_cell.angle_beta   90.00
_cell.angle_gamma   90.00
#
_symmetry.space_group_name_H-M   'P 1'
#
loop_
_entity.id
_entity.type
_entity.pdbx_description
1 polymer ?
#
loop_
_entity_poly.entity_id
_entity_poly.type
_entity_poly.pdbx_seq_one_letter_code
_entity_poly.pdbx_strand_id
1 'polypeptide(L)'
;MNSTVFVVDDHLGVGLEIAHELVRVGVQRIGFVSRDAGAGDAAATEIFRSASGVWALSASGDPDSPAEARRMVAELSASLGEPDVLVEVSDAPTAVRAELLQAMRSIGQGIVVDVGSNDEHGSSSGGVAMYSVNGAADAAKVVVARLRS
;
A
#
# COMPACT_ATOMS: atom_id res chain seq x y z
N MET A 1 -6.35 -8.35 -12.29
CA MET A 1 -6.76 -8.72 -10.91
C MET A 1 -7.47 -7.52 -10.34
N ASN A 2 -8.57 -7.70 -9.61
CA ASN A 2 -9.29 -6.56 -9.03
C ASN A 2 -8.91 -6.39 -7.56
N SER A 3 -7.68 -5.92 -7.33
CA SER A 3 -7.14 -5.73 -5.98
C SER A 3 -6.75 -4.28 -5.79
N THR A 4 -6.99 -3.79 -4.59
CA THR A 4 -6.62 -2.45 -4.16
C THR A 4 -5.38 -2.51 -3.28
N VAL A 5 -4.33 -1.80 -3.69
CA VAL A 5 -3.06 -1.74 -2.96
C VAL A 5 -2.82 -0.33 -2.47
N PHE A 6 -2.61 -0.14 -1.17
CA PHE A 6 -2.16 1.12 -0.62
C PHE A 6 -0.66 1.04 -0.31
N VAL A 7 0.08 2.05 -0.74
CA VAL A 7 1.52 2.20 -0.55
C VAL A 7 1.74 3.39 0.37
N VAL A 8 2.34 3.16 1.53
CA VAL A 8 2.76 4.18 2.48
C VAL A 8 4.27 4.36 2.32
N ASP A 9 4.72 5.52 1.85
CA ASP A 9 6.13 5.84 1.66
C ASP A 9 6.33 7.35 1.81
N ASP A 10 7.22 7.76 2.72
CA ASP A 10 7.51 9.17 3.01
C ASP A 10 8.29 9.86 1.87
N HIS A 11 9.03 9.10 1.07
CA HIS A 11 9.89 9.64 -0.01
C HIS A 11 9.46 9.18 -1.40
N LEU A 12 8.53 8.23 -1.47
CA LEU A 12 7.92 7.65 -2.66
C LEU A 12 8.89 7.01 -3.66
N GLY A 13 10.20 6.92 -3.37
CA GLY A 13 11.17 6.31 -4.27
C GLY A 13 10.94 4.80 -4.43
N VAL A 14 11.06 4.07 -3.33
CA VAL A 14 10.86 2.61 -3.31
C VAL A 14 9.39 2.28 -3.54
N GLY A 15 8.47 3.06 -2.97
CA GLY A 15 7.03 2.89 -3.14
C GLY A 15 6.58 3.03 -4.60
N LEU A 16 7.13 3.99 -5.35
CA LEU A 16 6.85 4.16 -6.78
C LEU A 16 7.40 3.00 -7.60
N GLU A 17 8.62 2.52 -7.30
CA GLU A 17 9.18 1.32 -7.95
C GLU A 17 8.29 0.09 -7.73
N ILE A 18 7.82 -0.11 -6.50
CA ILE A 18 6.87 -1.19 -6.17
C ILE A 18 5.59 -1.04 -6.98
N ALA A 19 5.01 0.17 -7.03
CA ALA A 19 3.78 0.42 -7.75
C ALA A 19 3.91 0.13 -9.25
N HIS A 20 5.02 0.49 -9.88
CA HIS A 20 5.29 0.13 -11.28
C HIS A 20 5.31 -1.38 -11.49
N GLU A 21 6.01 -2.13 -10.63
CA GLU A 21 6.04 -3.59 -10.72
C GLU A 21 4.65 -4.22 -10.51
N LEU A 22 3.85 -3.67 -9.59
CA LEU A 22 2.46 -4.10 -9.36
C LEU A 22 1.55 -3.81 -10.57
N VAL A 23 1.72 -2.68 -11.26
CA VAL A 23 1.00 -2.42 -12.50
C VAL A 23 1.40 -3.42 -13.59
N ARG A 24 2.69 -3.73 -13.74
CA ARG A 24 3.18 -4.69 -14.76
C ARG A 24 2.58 -6.09 -14.61
N VAL A 25 2.23 -6.48 -13.39
CA VAL A 25 1.61 -7.77 -13.07
C VAL A 25 0.08 -7.72 -13.01
N GLY A 26 -0.53 -6.55 -13.30
CA GLY A 26 -1.95 -6.38 -13.53
C GLY A 26 -2.78 -5.94 -12.31
N VAL A 27 -2.14 -5.30 -11.32
CA VAL A 27 -2.86 -4.52 -10.29
C VAL A 27 -3.40 -3.25 -10.94
N GLN A 28 -4.67 -2.94 -10.62
CA GLN A 28 -5.40 -1.85 -11.28
C GLN A 28 -5.74 -0.69 -10.35
N ARG A 29 -5.64 -0.83 -9.02
CA ARG A 29 -6.02 0.22 -8.08
C ARG A 29 -4.91 0.43 -7.08
N ILE A 30 -4.27 1.61 -7.12
CA ILE A 30 -3.12 1.94 -6.29
C ILE A 30 -3.39 3.26 -5.56
N GLY A 31 -3.32 3.24 -4.24
CA GLY A 31 -3.39 4.43 -3.40
C GLY A 31 -2.01 4.76 -2.82
N PHE A 32 -1.57 5.99 -2.91
CA PHE A 32 -0.36 6.47 -2.24
C PHE A 32 -0.72 7.27 -0.99
N VAL A 33 -0.04 6.97 0.11
CA VAL A 33 -0.11 7.76 1.34
C VAL A 33 1.27 8.34 1.60
N SER A 34 1.35 9.65 1.75
CA SER A 34 2.63 10.36 1.93
C SER A 34 2.42 11.67 2.69
N ARG A 35 3.47 12.18 3.35
CA ARG A 35 3.43 13.53 3.96
C ARG A 35 3.44 14.64 2.92
N ASP A 36 4.16 14.45 1.83
CA ASP A 36 4.32 15.43 0.75
C ASP A 36 3.24 15.23 -0.32
N ALA A 37 2.26 16.14 -0.34
CA ALA A 37 1.20 16.13 -1.34
C ALA A 37 1.71 16.20 -2.78
N GLY A 38 2.74 17.01 -3.03
CA GLY A 38 3.29 17.18 -4.38
C GLY A 38 3.99 15.90 -4.87
N ALA A 39 4.74 15.24 -3.98
CA ALA A 39 5.37 13.97 -4.30
C ALA A 39 4.32 12.87 -4.51
N GLY A 40 3.30 12.80 -3.64
CA GLY A 40 2.20 11.83 -3.74
C GLY A 40 1.43 11.95 -5.06
N ASP A 41 1.03 13.18 -5.42
CA ASP A 41 0.30 13.46 -6.65
C ASP A 41 1.15 13.16 -7.90
N ALA A 42 2.45 13.44 -7.85
CA ALA A 42 3.37 13.11 -8.94
C ALA A 42 3.46 11.59 -9.14
N ALA A 43 3.62 10.82 -8.06
CA ALA A 43 3.67 9.36 -8.10
C ALA A 43 2.35 8.76 -8.64
N ALA A 44 1.20 9.22 -8.12
CA ALA A 44 -0.11 8.79 -8.60
C ALA A 44 -0.31 9.11 -10.09
N THR A 45 0.07 10.32 -10.53
CA THR A 45 -0.01 10.74 -11.93
C THR A 45 0.88 9.88 -12.83
N GLU A 46 2.09 9.54 -12.37
CA GLU A 46 3.01 8.70 -13.12
C GLU A 46 2.44 7.29 -13.33
N ILE A 47 1.95 6.66 -12.26
CA ILE A 47 1.33 5.33 -12.32
C ILE A 47 0.07 5.34 -13.18
N PHE A 48 -0.78 6.36 -13.04
CA PHE A 48 -1.98 6.48 -13.89
C PHE A 48 -1.62 6.54 -15.38
N ARG A 49 -0.49 7.15 -15.74
CA ARG A 49 -0.02 7.25 -17.13
C ARG A 49 0.70 6.00 -17.61
N SER A 50 1.16 5.12 -16.73
CA SER A 50 2.00 3.97 -17.10
C SER A 50 1.22 2.85 -17.78
N ALA A 51 -0.07 2.69 -17.49
CA ALA A 51 -0.92 1.69 -18.13
C ALA A 51 -2.40 2.10 -18.21
N SER A 52 -3.07 1.71 -19.30
CA SER A 52 -4.51 1.89 -19.43
C SER A 52 -5.27 1.01 -18.44
N GLY A 53 -6.29 1.57 -17.80
CA GLY A 53 -7.16 0.84 -16.85
C GLY A 53 -6.58 0.72 -15.43
N VAL A 54 -5.51 1.45 -15.13
CA VAL A 54 -5.04 1.68 -13.76
C VAL A 54 -5.71 2.94 -13.20
N TRP A 55 -6.16 2.86 -11.96
CA TRP A 55 -6.57 3.99 -11.14
C TRP A 55 -5.51 4.18 -10.06
N ALA A 56 -4.90 5.36 -10.06
CA ALA A 56 -3.92 5.74 -9.06
C ALA A 56 -4.29 7.08 -8.45
N LEU A 57 -4.33 7.14 -7.12
CA LEU A 57 -4.67 8.32 -6.34
C LEU A 57 -3.73 8.46 -5.16
N SER A 58 -3.63 9.66 -4.63
CA SER A 58 -2.82 10.02 -3.46
C SER A 58 -3.71 10.61 -2.38
N ALA A 59 -3.35 10.37 -1.13
CA ALA A 59 -3.83 11.10 0.02
C ALA A 59 -2.63 11.59 0.83
N SER A 60 -2.63 12.88 1.16
CA SER A 60 -1.51 13.52 1.86
C SER A 60 -1.88 13.94 3.26
N GLY A 61 -0.95 13.76 4.19
CA GLY A 61 -1.11 14.09 5.61
C GLY A 61 -0.04 13.42 6.45
N ASP A 62 -0.06 13.64 7.75
CA ASP A 62 0.82 12.96 8.71
C ASP A 62 0.36 11.51 8.92
N PRO A 63 1.10 10.50 8.42
CA PRO A 63 0.71 9.09 8.56
C PRO A 63 0.79 8.59 10.00
N ASP A 64 1.46 9.32 10.89
CA ASP A 64 1.57 9.00 12.31
C ASP A 64 0.43 9.60 13.15
N SER A 65 -0.33 10.54 12.59
CA SER A 65 -1.48 11.15 13.24
C SER A 65 -2.72 10.29 13.03
N PRO A 66 -3.37 9.73 14.09
CA PRO A 66 -4.54 8.87 13.92
C PRO A 66 -5.72 9.54 13.20
N ALA A 67 -5.92 10.84 13.44
CA ALA A 67 -6.99 11.60 12.79
C ALA A 67 -6.74 11.76 11.29
N GLU A 68 -5.49 12.05 10.90
CA GLU A 68 -5.12 12.20 9.50
C GLU A 68 -5.05 10.85 8.79
N ALA A 69 -4.48 9.83 9.43
CA ALA A 69 -4.47 8.46 8.95
C ALA A 69 -5.88 7.97 8.59
N ARG A 70 -6.84 8.13 9.51
CA ARG A 70 -8.23 7.75 9.27
C ARG A 70 -8.85 8.51 8.10
N ARG A 71 -8.58 9.82 7.98
CA ARG A 71 -9.06 10.64 6.86
C ARG A 71 -8.47 10.14 5.53
N MET A 72 -7.14 9.98 5.46
CA MET A 72 -6.44 9.54 4.24
C MET A 72 -6.91 8.17 3.78
N VAL A 73 -7.03 7.21 4.71
CA VAL A 73 -7.57 5.87 4.40
C VAL A 73 -9.00 5.96 3.89
N ALA A 74 -9.88 6.74 4.54
CA ALA A 74 -11.25 6.90 4.09
C ALA A 74 -11.38 7.52 2.70
N GLU A 75 -10.56 8.53 2.38
CA GLU A 75 -10.52 9.19 1.06
C GLU A 75 -10.11 8.20 -0.04
N LEU A 76 -9.05 7.43 0.20
CA LEU A 76 -8.59 6.40 -0.75
C LEU A 76 -9.60 5.26 -0.88
N SER A 77 -10.14 4.74 0.22
CA SER A 77 -11.13 3.66 0.20
C SER A 77 -12.41 4.07 -0.53
N ALA A 78 -12.87 5.31 -0.35
CA ALA A 78 -14.04 5.83 -1.06
C ALA A 78 -13.83 5.89 -2.59
N SER A 79 -12.58 6.07 -3.04
CA SER A 79 -12.25 6.28 -4.44
C SER A 79 -11.78 5.01 -5.16
N LEU A 80 -11.02 4.16 -4.47
CA LEU A 80 -10.40 2.95 -5.02
C LEU A 80 -11.08 1.66 -4.55
N GLY A 81 -11.86 1.72 -3.47
CA GLY A 81 -12.40 0.57 -2.75
C GLY A 81 -11.53 0.19 -1.55
N GLU A 82 -12.03 -0.76 -0.74
CA GLU A 82 -11.31 -1.23 0.44
C GLU A 82 -9.93 -1.84 0.07
N PRO A 83 -8.92 -1.68 0.92
CA PRO A 83 -7.56 -2.15 0.69
C PRO A 83 -7.45 -3.66 0.90
N ASP A 84 -6.95 -4.37 -0.11
CA ASP A 84 -6.58 -5.79 0.00
C ASP A 84 -5.13 -5.93 0.48
N VAL A 85 -4.30 -4.95 0.14
CA VAL A 85 -2.85 -4.96 0.39
C VAL A 85 -2.40 -3.61 0.92
N LEU A 86 -1.59 -3.63 1.96
CA LEU A 86 -0.78 -2.52 2.43
C LEU A 86 0.69 -2.85 2.15
N VAL A 87 1.38 -1.93 1.50
CA VAL A 87 2.84 -1.90 1.42
C VAL A 87 3.32 -0.72 2.24
N GLU A 88 4.05 -0.98 3.31
CA GLU A 88 4.62 0.05 4.19
C GLU A 88 6.13 0.10 3.97
N VAL A 89 6.59 1.20 3.38
CA VAL A 89 8.01 1.50 3.17
C VAL A 89 8.45 2.44 4.30
N SER A 90 8.75 1.86 5.46
CA SER A 90 9.25 2.62 6.60
C SER A 90 9.92 1.71 7.62
N ASP A 91 10.69 2.33 8.51
CA ASP A 91 11.35 1.64 9.63
C ASP A 91 10.44 1.49 10.87
N ALA A 92 9.23 2.09 10.86
CA ALA A 92 8.34 2.11 12.01
C ALA A 92 6.85 2.06 11.62
N PRO A 93 6.01 1.29 12.35
CA PRO A 93 4.56 1.24 12.10
C PRO A 93 3.88 2.60 12.21
N THR A 94 3.15 2.99 11.17
CA THR A 94 2.37 4.25 11.13
C THR A 94 0.98 4.08 11.75
N ALA A 95 0.29 5.20 12.04
CA ALA A 95 -1.14 5.15 12.40
C ALA A 95 -2.01 4.70 11.22
N VAL A 96 -1.57 4.95 9.99
CA VAL A 96 -2.19 4.41 8.76
C VAL A 96 -2.22 2.89 8.77
N ARG A 97 -1.13 2.23 9.17
CA ARG A 97 -1.10 0.77 9.34
C ARG A 97 -2.19 0.27 10.28
N ALA A 98 -2.40 0.95 11.41
CA ALA A 98 -3.41 0.54 12.38
C ALA A 98 -4.84 0.61 11.81
N GLU A 99 -5.17 1.69 11.11
CA GLU A 99 -6.47 1.88 10.45
C GLU A 99 -6.69 0.83 9.34
N LEU A 100 -5.69 0.57 8.51
CA LEU A 100 -5.77 -0.43 7.44
C LEU A 100 -5.88 -1.86 7.98
N LEU A 101 -5.12 -2.18 9.03
CA LEU A 101 -5.25 -3.47 9.73
C LEU A 101 -6.65 -3.66 10.30
N GLN A 102 -7.26 -2.61 10.86
CA GLN A 102 -8.62 -2.68 11.35
C GLN A 102 -9.61 -2.95 10.22
N ALA A 103 -9.49 -2.23 9.10
CA ALA A 103 -10.33 -2.42 7.91
C ALA A 103 -10.21 -3.86 7.37
N MET A 104 -8.98 -4.33 7.13
CA MET A 104 -8.71 -5.68 6.63
C MET A 104 -9.23 -6.78 7.57
N ARG A 105 -9.00 -6.65 8.88
CA ARG A 105 -9.53 -7.60 9.88
C ARG A 105 -11.05 -7.63 9.93
N SER A 106 -11.71 -6.50 9.69
CA SER A 106 -13.18 -6.44 9.66
C SER A 106 -13.78 -7.24 8.50
N ILE A 107 -13.04 -7.33 7.37
CA ILE A 107 -13.38 -8.13 6.20
C ILE A 107 -12.86 -9.57 6.34
N GLY A 108 -11.92 -9.80 7.26
CA GLY A 108 -11.33 -11.10 7.56
C GLY A 108 -10.21 -11.52 6.59
N GLN A 109 -9.69 -10.57 5.80
CA GLN A 109 -8.61 -10.82 4.85
C GLN A 109 -7.78 -9.55 4.64
N GLY A 110 -6.49 -9.74 4.33
CA GLY A 110 -5.61 -8.66 3.93
C GLY A 110 -4.14 -9.10 3.92
N ILE A 111 -3.31 -8.32 3.25
CA ILE A 111 -1.87 -8.54 3.17
C ILE A 111 -1.16 -7.26 3.59
N VAL A 112 -0.20 -7.37 4.50
CA VAL A 112 0.73 -6.28 4.86
C VAL A 112 2.13 -6.70 4.46
N VAL A 113 2.84 -5.82 3.77
CA VAL A 113 4.22 -5.99 3.37
C VAL A 113 5.04 -4.83 3.91
N ASP A 114 5.88 -5.12 4.89
CA ASP A 114 6.85 -4.20 5.47
C ASP A 114 8.13 -4.26 4.62
N VAL A 115 8.55 -3.13 4.06
CA VAL A 115 9.71 -3.04 3.17
C VAL A 115 10.84 -2.31 3.90
N GLY A 116 11.98 -2.98 4.05
CA GLY A 116 13.16 -2.41 4.72
C GLY A 116 13.44 -2.96 6.11
N SER A 117 12.58 -3.83 6.65
CA SER A 117 12.87 -4.55 7.89
C SER A 117 13.71 -5.81 7.63
N ASN A 118 14.82 -5.92 8.35
CA ASN A 118 15.76 -7.05 8.28
C ASN A 118 15.20 -8.37 8.83
N ASP A 119 14.03 -8.34 9.48
CA ASP A 119 13.42 -9.51 10.09
C ASP A 119 12.43 -10.17 9.12
N GLU A 120 12.92 -11.05 8.24
CA GLU A 120 12.07 -11.86 7.35
C GLU A 120 11.19 -12.84 8.15
N HIS A 121 10.01 -12.39 8.55
CA HIS A 121 9.02 -13.23 9.24
C HIS A 121 7.63 -13.07 8.63
N GLY A 122 7.02 -14.21 8.29
CA GLY A 122 5.60 -14.28 7.95
C GLY A 122 4.78 -14.52 9.21
N SER A 123 3.83 -13.63 9.52
CA SER A 123 2.85 -13.88 10.59
C SER A 123 1.43 -13.67 10.08
N SER A 124 0.43 -14.26 10.74
CA SER A 124 -0.97 -14.03 10.40
C SER A 124 -1.78 -13.79 11.66
N SER A 125 -2.64 -12.78 11.65
CA SER A 125 -3.50 -12.45 12.79
C SER A 125 -4.80 -11.83 12.30
N GLY A 126 -5.93 -12.38 12.73
CA GLY A 126 -7.26 -11.89 12.34
C GLY A 126 -7.53 -11.96 10.83
N GLY A 127 -7.00 -12.98 10.15
CA GLY A 127 -7.15 -13.14 8.69
C GLY A 127 -6.20 -12.30 7.84
N VAL A 128 -5.38 -11.44 8.46
CA VAL A 128 -4.39 -10.62 7.77
C VAL A 128 -3.02 -11.30 7.81
N ALA A 129 -2.41 -11.48 6.65
CA ALA A 129 -1.04 -11.98 6.52
C ALA A 129 -0.05 -10.82 6.48
N MET A 130 1.05 -10.93 7.23
CA MET A 130 2.10 -9.92 7.32
C MET A 130 3.43 -10.51 6.86
N TYR A 131 4.18 -9.74 6.08
CA TYR A 131 5.47 -10.13 5.52
C TYR A 131 6.47 -8.99 5.69
N SER A 132 7.72 -9.32 5.96
CA SER A 132 8.83 -8.39 5.87
C SER A 132 9.74 -8.78 4.72
N VAL A 133 10.17 -7.81 3.91
CA VAL A 133 11.00 -8.03 2.72
C VAL A 133 12.06 -6.94 2.56
N ASN A 134 13.12 -7.30 1.84
CA ASN A 134 14.22 -6.39 1.52
C ASN A 134 14.07 -5.82 0.10
N GLY A 135 13.41 -4.67 0.01
CA GLY A 135 13.34 -3.87 -1.23
C GLY A 135 12.17 -4.17 -2.16
N ALA A 136 12.09 -3.38 -3.24
CA ALA A 136 10.90 -3.28 -4.09
C ALA A 136 10.54 -4.58 -4.83
N ALA A 137 11.54 -5.24 -5.41
CA ALA A 137 11.32 -6.44 -6.22
C ALA A 137 10.73 -7.60 -5.40
N ASP A 138 11.17 -7.76 -4.15
CA ASP A 138 10.67 -8.82 -3.28
C ASP A 138 9.29 -8.49 -2.72
N ALA A 139 9.01 -7.21 -2.43
CA ALA A 139 7.67 -6.75 -2.09
C ALA A 139 6.67 -7.08 -3.19
N ALA A 140 6.97 -6.73 -4.43
CA ALA A 140 6.10 -7.03 -5.57
C ALA A 140 5.88 -8.55 -5.73
N LYS A 141 6.92 -9.38 -5.59
CA LYS A 141 6.77 -10.85 -5.64
C LYS A 141 5.83 -11.38 -4.58
N VAL A 142 5.95 -10.92 -3.33
CA VAL A 142 5.07 -11.34 -2.23
C VAL A 142 3.63 -10.97 -2.52
N VAL A 143 3.37 -9.72 -2.92
CA VAL A 143 2.02 -9.27 -3.25
C VAL A 143 1.42 -10.11 -4.37
N VAL A 144 2.16 -10.32 -5.46
CA VAL A 144 1.68 -11.11 -6.61
C VAL A 144 1.39 -12.56 -6.25
N ALA A 145 2.29 -13.19 -5.50
CA ALA A 145 2.12 -14.58 -5.09
C ALA A 145 0.83 -14.79 -4.29
N ARG A 146 0.44 -13.79 -3.49
CA ARG A 146 -0.73 -13.86 -2.61
C ARG A 146 -2.03 -13.40 -3.24
N LEU A 147 -1.98 -12.46 -4.19
CA LEU A 147 -3.17 -12.11 -4.95
C LEU A 147 -3.60 -13.25 -5.91
N ARG A 148 -2.70 -14.19 -6.23
CA ARG A 148 -2.96 -15.35 -7.11
C ARG A 148 -3.40 -16.62 -6.38
N SER A 149 -3.23 -16.69 -5.05
CA SER A 149 -3.54 -17.87 -4.23
C SER A 149 -5.00 -17.87 -3.78
#